data_AF-A0A3C2A9L1-F1
#
_entry.id   AF-A0A3C2A9L1-F1
#
_cell.length_a   1.000
_cell.length_b   1.000
_cell.length_c   1.000
_cell.angle_alpha   90.00
_cell.angle_beta   90.00
_cell.angle_gamma   90.00
#
_symmetry.space_group_name_H-M   'P 1'
#
loop_
_entity.id
_entity.type
_entity.pdbx_description
1 polymer ?
#
loop_
_entity_poly.entity_id
_entity_poly.type
_entity_poly.pdbx_seq_one_letter_code
_entity_poly.pdbx_strand_id
1 'polypeptide(L)'
;MIRNYIKVAFRNLWKYKFYSAINVLGLSIGIASVLLMVLYVQHELSYDQYYEDADRIYRVDFSGTMAGQDFAVAVVSPHAGPTF
;
A
#
# COMPACT_ATOMS: atom_id res chain seq x y z
N MET A 1 6.31 14.89 39.89
CA MET A 1 6.64 13.45 39.78
C MET A 1 7.10 13.05 38.37
N ILE A 2 6.29 13.18 37.30
CA ILE A 2 6.63 12.78 35.91
C ILE A 2 7.99 13.33 35.41
N ARG A 3 8.31 14.59 35.72
CA ARG A 3 9.58 15.23 35.35
C ARG A 3 10.81 14.45 35.84
N ASN A 4 10.74 13.82 37.01
CA ASN A 4 11.86 13.06 37.55
C ASN A 4 12.04 11.73 36.79
N TYR A 5 10.95 11.04 36.47
CA TYR A 5 11.00 9.81 35.67
C TYR A 5 11.55 10.05 34.26
N ILE A 6 11.11 11.12 33.59
CA ILE A 6 11.65 11.52 32.27
C ILE A 6 13.15 11.80 32.38
N LYS A 7 13.58 12.55 33.41
CA LYS A 7 15.00 12.89 33.62
C LYS A 7 15.86 11.65 33.88
N VAL A 8 15.34 10.68 34.64
CA VAL A 8 16.02 9.41 34.91
C VAL A 8 16.09 8.54 33.64
N ALA A 9 15.01 8.47 32.86
CA ALA A 9 14.97 7.74 31.60
C ALA A 9 16.00 8.27 30.59
N PHE A 10 16.06 9.59 30.38
CA PHE A 10 17.07 10.22 29.52
C PHE A 10 18.50 9.95 29.98
N ARG A 11 18.74 9.98 31.30
CA ARG A 11 20.07 9.68 31.83
C ARG A 11 20.45 8.21 31.61
N ASN A 12 19.48 7.30 31.66
CA ASN A 12 19.69 5.88 31.42
C ASN A 12 19.94 5.58 29.93
N LEU A 13 19.18 6.22 29.04
CA LEU A 13 19.39 6.20 27.58
C LEU A 13 20.81 6.67 27.21
N TRP A 14 21.29 7.74 27.85
CA TRP A 14 22.65 8.27 27.63
C TRP A 14 23.76 7.41 28.25
N LYS A 15 23.45 6.62 29.29
CA LYS A 15 24.42 5.70 29.90
C LYS A 15 24.64 4.46 29.04
N TYR A 16 23.58 3.95 28.43
CA TYR A 16 23.60 2.74 27.57
C TYR A 16 23.36 3.09 26.10
N LYS A 17 24.17 4.01 25.57
CA LYS A 17 24.00 4.63 24.23
C LYS A 17 23.92 3.62 23.09
N PHE A 18 24.81 2.63 23.10
CA PHE A 18 24.89 1.63 22.02
C PHE A 18 23.65 0.72 21.99
N TYR A 19 23.29 0.15 23.13
CA TYR A 19 22.09 -0.69 23.26
C TYR A 19 20.79 0.08 23.03
N SER A 20 20.72 1.33 23.50
CA SER A 20 19.56 2.19 23.23
C SER A 20 19.46 2.56 21.76
N ALA A 21 20.58 2.87 21.10
CA ALA A 21 20.59 3.20 19.68
C ALA A 21 20.07 2.04 18.83
N ILE A 22 20.54 0.80 19.07
CA ILE A 22 20.08 -0.38 18.33
C ILE A 22 18.57 -0.59 18.52
N ASN A 23 18.08 -0.54 19.77
CA ASN A 23 16.66 -0.75 20.06
C ASN A 23 15.78 0.34 19.45
N VAL A 24 16.16 1.61 19.60
CA VAL A 24 15.38 2.73 19.07
C VAL A 24 15.38 2.72 17.55
N LEU A 25 16.53 2.47 16.90
CA LEU A 25 16.62 2.40 15.45
C LEU A 25 15.82 1.21 14.90
N GLY A 26 15.97 0.02 15.47
CA GLY A 26 15.24 -1.17 15.06
C GLY A 26 13.73 -0.99 15.18
N LEU A 27 13.26 -0.45 16.30
CA LEU A 27 11.84 -0.14 16.51
C LEU A 27 11.34 0.93 15.52
N SER A 28 12.12 2.00 15.33
CA SER A 28 11.73 3.11 14.45
C SER A 28 11.63 2.65 12.99
N ILE A 29 12.58 1.84 12.53
CA ILE A 29 12.58 1.29 11.17
C ILE A 29 11.38 0.35 11.00
N GLY A 30 11.11 -0.54 11.95
CA GLY A 30 9.96 -1.45 11.87
C GLY A 30 8.62 -0.69 11.77
N ILE A 31 8.43 0.35 12.59
CA ILE A 31 7.23 1.20 12.55
C ILE A 31 7.17 1.95 11.21
N ALA A 32 8.28 2.53 10.75
CA ALA A 32 8.32 3.23 9.47
C ALA A 32 7.99 2.32 8.29
N SER A 33 8.53 1.10 8.26
CA SER A 33 8.24 0.12 7.20
C SER A 33 6.76 -0.26 7.13
N VAL A 34 6.13 -0.52 8.27
CA VAL A 34 4.69 -0.86 8.32
C VAL A 34 3.85 0.34 7.88
N LEU A 35 4.19 1.55 8.33
CA LEU A 35 3.47 2.77 7.92
C LEU A 35 3.56 3.01 6.41
N LEU A 36 4.75 2.85 5.82
CA LEU A 36 4.93 3.00 4.38
C LEU A 36 4.16 1.94 3.59
N MET A 37 4.15 0.70 4.07
CA MET A 37 3.38 -0.38 3.45
C MET A 37 1.88 -0.10 3.47
N VAL A 38 1.34 0.34 4.61
CA VAL A 38 -0.07 0.71 4.73
C VAL A 38 -0.43 1.88 3.83
N LEU A 39 0.44 2.90 3.78
CA LEU A 39 0.24 4.07 2.91
C LEU A 39 0.21 3.66 1.42
N TYR A 40 1.12 2.77 1.02
CA TYR A 40 1.16 2.25 -0.35
C TYR A 40 -0.11 1.46 -0.69
N VAL A 41 -0.56 0.58 0.20
CA VAL A 41 -1.81 -0.19 0.00
C VAL A 41 -3.02 0.73 -0.08
N GLN A 42 -3.12 1.76 0.78
CA GLN A 42 -4.18 2.76 0.69
C GLN A 42 -4.15 3.52 -0.64
N HIS A 43 -2.95 3.87 -1.12
CA HIS A 43 -2.79 4.55 -2.40
C HIS A 43 -3.28 3.68 -3.57
N GLU A 44 -2.87 2.40 -3.61
CA GLU A 44 -3.32 1.45 -4.64
C GLU A 44 -4.83 1.23 -4.59
N LEU A 45 -5.42 1.02 -3.41
CA LEU A 45 -6.87 0.83 -3.27
C LEU A 45 -7.67 2.09 -3.64
N SER A 46 -7.12 3.28 -3.39
CA SER A 46 -7.75 4.54 -3.74
C SER A 46 -7.67 4.86 -5.24
N TYR A 47 -6.79 4.20 -6.00
CA TYR A 47 -6.61 4.46 -7.43
C TYR A 47 -7.89 4.21 -8.22
N ASP A 48 -8.56 3.09 -7.97
CA ASP A 48 -9.81 2.72 -8.65
C ASP A 48 -11.03 3.52 -8.15
N GLN A 49 -10.89 4.25 -7.04
CA GLN A 49 -11.99 4.99 -6.38
C GLN A 49 -12.01 6.49 -6.68
N TYR A 50 -11.18 6.97 -7.63
CA TYR A 50 -11.09 8.39 -7.93
C TYR A 50 -12.32 8.95 -8.69
N TYR A 51 -13.17 8.09 -9.23
CA TYR A 51 -14.38 8.47 -9.98
C TYR A 51 -15.61 8.49 -9.07
N GLU A 52 -16.47 9.51 -9.23
CA GLU A 52 -17.69 9.76 -8.43
C GLU A 52 -18.68 8.57 -8.44
N ASP A 53 -18.55 7.68 -9.42
CA ASP A 53 -19.36 6.47 -9.59
C ASP A 53 -18.52 5.20 -9.80
N ALA A 54 -17.34 5.11 -9.16
CA ALA A 54 -16.41 3.99 -9.33
C ALA A 54 -17.07 2.59 -9.18
N ASP A 55 -18.05 2.46 -8.28
CA ASP A 55 -18.80 1.22 -8.05
C ASP A 55 -19.61 0.73 -9.27
N ARG A 56 -19.84 1.60 -10.25
CA ARG A 56 -20.61 1.33 -11.47
C ARG A 56 -19.72 1.16 -12.71
N ILE A 57 -18.40 1.25 -12.55
CA ILE A 57 -17.43 1.10 -13.63
C ILE A 57 -17.04 -0.38 -13.74
N TYR A 58 -17.42 -1.01 -14.86
CA TYR A 58 -17.09 -2.40 -15.16
C TYR A 58 -16.14 -2.46 -16.35
N ARG A 59 -15.16 -3.36 -16.29
CA ARG A 59 -14.28 -3.69 -17.42
C ARG A 59 -14.93 -4.77 -18.26
N VAL A 60 -15.10 -4.50 -19.56
CA VAL A 60 -15.60 -5.48 -20.53
C VAL A 60 -14.40 -6.22 -21.12
N ASP A 61 -14.25 -7.49 -20.74
CA ASP A 61 -13.21 -8.37 -21.27
C ASP A 61 -13.80 -9.35 -22.29
N PHE A 62 -13.03 -9.62 -23.36
CA PHE A 62 -13.41 -10.58 -24.38
C PHE A 62 -12.76 -11.94 -24.08
N SER A 63 -13.59 -12.94 -23.80
CA SER A 63 -13.17 -14.32 -23.65
C SER A 63 -13.84 -15.18 -24.70
N GLY A 64 -13.06 -16.05 -25.35
CA GLY A 64 -13.55 -16.96 -26.38
C GLY A 64 -12.64 -18.16 -26.53
N THR A 65 -13.12 -19.19 -27.22
CA THR A 65 -12.36 -20.40 -27.51
C THR A 65 -12.15 -20.48 -29.02
N MET A 66 -10.89 -20.50 -29.47
CA MET A 66 -10.53 -20.60 -30.89
C MET A 66 -9.67 -21.85 -31.02
N ALA A 67 -10.10 -22.75 -31.89
CA ALA A 67 -9.42 -24.03 -32.14
C ALA A 67 -9.11 -24.84 -30.86
N GLY A 68 -10.00 -24.80 -29.87
CA GLY A 68 -9.85 -25.53 -28.60
C GLY A 68 -8.87 -24.92 -27.60
N GLN A 69 -8.34 -23.73 -27.87
CA GLN A 69 -7.57 -22.94 -26.91
C GLN A 69 -8.42 -21.79 -26.38
N ASP A 70 -8.52 -21.71 -25.06
CA ASP A 70 -9.18 -20.61 -24.38
C ASP A 70 -8.27 -19.38 -24.41
N PHE A 71 -8.77 -18.31 -25.00
CA PHE A 71 -8.09 -17.02 -25.00
C PHE A 71 -8.91 -16.03 -24.18
N ALA A 72 -8.31 -15.54 -23.11
CA ALA A 72 -8.81 -14.40 -22.35
C ALA A 72 -7.95 -13.19 -22.76
N VAL A 73 -8.52 -12.29 -23.56
CA VAL A 73 -7.78 -11.13 -24.06
C VAL A 73 -8.15 -9.94 -23.19
N ALA A 74 -7.29 -9.62 -22.23
CA ALA A 74 -7.38 -8.43 -21.39
C ALA A 74 -6.82 -7.19 -22.12
N VAL A 75 -7.23 -6.99 -23.37
CA VAL A 75 -6.85 -5.83 -24.21
C VAL A 75 -8.11 -5.03 -24.48
N VAL A 76 -7.98 -3.70 -24.57
CA VAL A 76 -9.07 -2.80 -24.99
C VAL A 76 -9.77 -3.42 -26.20
N SER A 77 -11.02 -3.84 -26.00
CA SER A 77 -11.82 -4.48 -27.04
C SER A 77 -11.84 -3.56 -28.27
N PRO A 78 -11.58 -4.05 -29.50
CA PRO A 78 -11.78 -3.24 -30.70
C PRO A 78 -13.21 -2.69 -30.68
N HIS A 79 -13.39 -1.44 -31.11
CA HIS A 79 -14.68 -0.76 -31.10
C HIS A 79 -15.77 -1.67 -31.69
N ALA A 80 -16.67 -2.17 -30.83
CA ALA A 80 -17.75 -3.08 -31.22
C ALA A 80 -19.04 -2.33 -31.62
N GLY A 81 -18.99 -0.99 -31.64
CA GLY A 81 -20.09 -0.13 -32.09
C GLY A 81 -19.86 0.40 -33.51
N PRO A 82 -20.92 0.81 -34.22
CA PRO A 82 -20.77 1.47 -35.51
C PRO A 82 -20.02 2.80 -35.32
N THR A 83 -18.91 2.96 -36.02
CA THR A 83 -18.24 4.26 -36.20
C THR A 83 -19.06 5.10 -37.17
N PHE A 84 -19.30 6.38 -36.82
CA PHE A 84 -19.85 7.37 -37.74
C PHE A 84 -18.91 7.61 -38.93
#